data_AF-A0AAD6YRB7-F1
#
_entry.id   AF-A0AAD6YRB7-F1
#
_cell.length_a   1.000
_cell.length_b   1.000
_cell.length_c   1.000
_cell.angle_alpha   90.00
_cell.angle_beta   90.00
_cell.angle_gamma   90.00
#
_symmetry.space_group_name_H-M   'P 1'
#
loop_
_entity.id
_entity.type
_entity.pdbx_description
1 polymer ?
#
loop_
_entity_poly.entity_id
_entity_poly.type
_entity_poly.pdbx_seq_one_letter_code
_entity_poly.pdbx_strand_id
1 'polypeptide(L)'
;MYILVQCIVRVEQVLGLPTCLQNPSQSPVTLERFDVSVHPETYDPESFKRLGFITALIDDVHFAKGGSKATLTIDGHEQRAVAKRIYRTSDDDSLSLSNTISLTENRALLEAECVRLALGRKFLGEYMGYVKEMEVAVFNNLEFTSAYLATEKAVQFTSTPSTASALDSFDGENGLTWLLESKRAAVVIQFTSTFDHKARSSDLAALTVQSFAHYVFGATNGTVVMADLQGTPAPVRGSDGIVLFYVMTHTQSGGSGLGDFGMEGIRL
;
A
#
# COMPACT_ATOMS: atom_id res chain seq x y z
N MET A 1 49.77 -38.19 -11.95
CA MET A 1 49.79 -37.56 -10.62
C MET A 1 49.51 -36.08 -10.83
N TYR A 2 48.23 -35.68 -10.78
CA TYR A 2 47.80 -34.29 -10.96
C TYR A 2 47.60 -33.69 -9.56
N ILE A 3 48.26 -32.56 -9.27
CA ILE A 3 47.99 -31.76 -8.08
C ILE A 3 47.40 -30.43 -8.57
N LEU A 4 46.10 -30.26 -8.31
CA LEU A 4 45.40 -28.99 -8.40
C LEU A 4 45.93 -28.04 -7.32
N VAL A 5 46.29 -26.82 -7.69
CA VAL A 5 46.48 -25.71 -6.76
C VAL A 5 45.20 -24.87 -6.78
N GLN A 6 44.41 -24.94 -5.72
CA GLN A 6 43.29 -24.03 -5.47
C GLN A 6 43.83 -22.72 -4.88
N CYS A 7 43.62 -21.61 -5.58
CA CYS A 7 43.73 -20.27 -5.00
C CYS A 7 42.48 -19.98 -4.16
N ILE A 8 42.63 -19.98 -2.83
CA ILE A 8 41.67 -19.38 -1.90
C ILE A 8 42.05 -17.91 -1.77
N VAL A 9 41.24 -17.02 -2.33
CA VAL A 9 41.32 -15.59 -2.02
C VAL A 9 40.41 -15.34 -0.83
N ARG A 10 41.02 -15.23 0.36
CA ARG A 10 40.40 -14.57 1.52
C ARG A 10 40.38 -13.07 1.24
N VAL A 11 39.19 -12.49 1.12
CA VAL A 11 38.99 -11.05 1.23
C VAL A 11 38.44 -10.79 2.63
N GLU A 12 39.32 -10.48 3.57
CA GLU A 12 38.96 -9.76 4.79
C GLU A 12 39.71 -8.43 4.79
N GLN A 13 39.00 -7.40 5.27
CA GLN A 13 39.44 -6.02 5.56
C GLN A 13 39.44 -5.02 4.40
N VAL A 14 38.29 -4.33 4.25
CA VAL A 14 38.25 -2.94 3.79
C VAL A 14 37.23 -2.16 4.64
N LEU A 15 37.78 -1.24 5.45
CA LEU A 15 37.20 0.01 6.00
C LEU A 15 36.14 -0.07 7.10
N GLY A 16 36.51 0.54 8.24
CA GLY A 16 35.62 0.88 9.34
C GLY A 16 34.55 1.87 8.90
N LEU A 17 33.35 1.34 8.67
CA LEU A 17 32.10 2.09 8.77
C LEU A 17 31.65 2.06 10.23
N PRO A 18 31.04 3.14 10.75
CA PRO A 18 30.41 3.08 12.06
C PRO A 18 29.41 1.94 12.06
N THR A 19 29.46 1.09 13.07
CA THR A 19 28.46 0.07 13.37
C THR A 19 27.13 0.75 13.65
N CYS A 20 26.44 1.17 12.58
CA CYS A 20 25.01 1.38 12.62
C CYS A 20 24.41 0.05 13.09
N LEU A 21 23.79 0.10 14.26
CA LEU A 21 22.94 -0.93 14.88
C LEU A 21 22.50 -1.97 13.83
N GLN A 22 22.99 -3.21 13.97
CA GLN A 22 22.47 -4.33 13.18
C GLN A 22 20.96 -4.35 13.38
N ASN A 23 20.22 -3.92 12.36
CA ASN A 23 18.76 -3.99 12.35
C ASN A 23 18.35 -5.46 12.49
N PRO A 24 17.13 -5.73 13.01
CA PRO A 24 16.57 -7.07 13.15
C PRO A 24 16.72 -7.88 11.85
N SER A 25 16.74 -9.21 11.97
CA SER A 25 16.98 -10.13 10.85
C SER A 25 16.15 -9.73 9.62
N GLN A 26 16.83 -9.55 8.49
CA GLN A 26 16.21 -9.24 7.19
C GLN A 26 16.42 -10.41 6.25
N SER A 27 15.40 -10.76 5.48
CA SER A 27 15.45 -11.77 4.43
C SER A 27 15.63 -11.12 3.06
N PRO A 28 16.49 -11.66 2.18
CA PRO A 28 16.50 -11.28 0.78
C PRO A 28 15.22 -11.79 0.10
N VAL A 29 14.62 -10.94 -0.75
CA VAL A 29 13.43 -11.28 -1.53
C VAL A 29 13.61 -10.88 -2.99
N THR A 30 13.07 -11.71 -3.89
CA THR A 30 12.85 -11.37 -5.29
C THR A 30 11.36 -11.18 -5.51
N LEU A 31 10.96 -10.00 -5.97
CA LEU A 31 9.57 -9.61 -6.10
C LEU A 31 9.23 -9.33 -7.56
N GLU A 32 8.14 -9.92 -8.04
CA GLU A 32 7.51 -9.58 -9.31
C GLU A 32 6.57 -8.39 -9.13
N ARG A 33 6.90 -7.26 -9.76
CA ARG A 33 6.16 -5.99 -9.60
C ARG A 33 4.99 -5.88 -10.57
N PHE A 34 3.87 -5.39 -10.05
CA PHE A 34 2.66 -5.04 -10.79
C PHE A 34 2.20 -3.64 -10.44
N ASP A 35 2.02 -2.79 -11.45
CA ASP A 35 1.39 -1.48 -11.29
C ASP A 35 -0.10 -1.55 -11.64
N VAL A 36 -0.89 -0.69 -11.00
CA VAL A 36 -2.35 -0.66 -11.13
C VAL A 36 -2.78 0.64 -11.81
N SER A 37 -3.56 0.50 -12.88
CA SER A 37 -4.27 1.60 -13.54
C SER A 37 -5.79 1.41 -13.45
N VAL A 38 -6.50 2.54 -13.49
CA VAL A 38 -7.96 2.60 -13.54
C VAL A 38 -8.37 3.30 -14.81
N HIS A 39 -9.49 2.86 -15.39
CA HIS A 39 -9.95 3.32 -16.69
C HIS A 39 -10.29 4.80 -16.63
N PRO A 40 -9.88 5.61 -17.63
CA PRO A 40 -10.05 7.07 -17.61
C PRO A 40 -11.51 7.53 -17.62
N GLU A 41 -12.45 6.69 -18.04
CA GLU A 41 -13.89 7.05 -18.08
C GLU A 41 -14.74 6.24 -17.09
N THR A 42 -14.68 4.91 -17.15
CA THR A 42 -15.53 4.05 -16.30
C THR A 42 -15.05 3.91 -14.86
N TYR A 43 -13.80 4.30 -14.57
CA TYR A 43 -13.16 4.06 -13.27
C TYR A 43 -12.96 2.58 -12.93
N ASP A 44 -13.19 1.67 -13.87
CA ASP A 44 -12.93 0.24 -13.66
C ASP A 44 -11.42 -0.05 -13.60
N PRO A 45 -10.96 -1.08 -12.87
CA PRO A 45 -9.59 -1.54 -12.95
C PRO A 45 -9.27 -2.02 -14.38
N GLU A 46 -8.33 -1.38 -15.08
CA GLU A 46 -8.03 -1.74 -16.47
C GLU A 46 -7.19 -3.01 -16.58
N SER A 47 -6.13 -3.11 -15.76
CA SER A 47 -5.29 -4.30 -15.63
C SER A 47 -4.16 -4.08 -14.62
N PHE A 48 -3.61 -5.19 -14.11
CA PHE A 48 -2.36 -5.20 -13.35
C PHE A 48 -1.19 -5.37 -14.33
N LYS A 49 -0.49 -4.27 -14.62
CA LYS A 49 0.64 -4.30 -15.56
C LYS A 49 1.88 -4.84 -14.88
N ARG A 50 2.34 -6.02 -15.32
CA ARG A 50 3.62 -6.59 -14.90
C ARG A 50 4.78 -5.72 -15.39
N LEU A 51 5.67 -5.33 -14.50
CA LEU A 51 6.84 -4.48 -14.81
C LEU A 51 8.18 -5.21 -14.72
N GLY A 52 8.21 -6.43 -14.21
CA GLY A 52 9.42 -7.26 -14.09
C GLY A 52 9.75 -7.61 -12.65
N PHE A 53 11.00 -8.00 -12.41
CA PHE A 53 11.49 -8.40 -11.10
C PHE A 53 12.33 -7.31 -10.46
N ILE A 54 12.17 -7.16 -9.15
CA ILE A 54 13.01 -6.32 -8.29
C ILE A 54 13.56 -7.18 -7.15
N THR A 55 14.75 -6.82 -6.65
CA THR A 55 15.36 -7.44 -5.47
C THR A 55 15.33 -6.47 -4.30
N ALA A 56 15.09 -6.96 -3.09
CA ALA A 56 15.05 -6.15 -1.88
C ALA A 56 15.42 -6.97 -0.63
N LEU A 57 15.58 -6.29 0.50
CA LEU A 57 15.66 -6.87 1.83
C LEU A 57 14.38 -6.52 2.60
N ILE A 58 13.67 -7.52 3.11
CA ILE A 58 12.48 -7.32 3.94
C ILE A 58 12.79 -7.68 5.40
N ASP A 59 12.33 -6.86 6.35
CA ASP A 59 12.43 -7.20 7.77
C ASP A 59 11.68 -8.51 8.06
N ASP A 60 12.25 -9.41 8.86
CA ASP A 60 11.58 -10.65 9.26
C ASP A 60 10.50 -10.43 10.33
N VAL A 61 10.52 -9.25 10.95
CA VAL A 61 9.60 -8.85 12.02
C VAL A 61 8.78 -7.66 11.54
N HIS A 62 7.48 -7.72 11.75
CA HIS A 62 6.59 -6.61 11.43
C HIS A 62 6.85 -5.43 12.36
N PHE A 63 6.92 -4.22 11.79
CA PHE A 63 7.05 -3.00 12.58
C PHE A 63 5.69 -2.53 13.12
N ALA A 64 4.60 -2.90 12.44
CA ALA A 64 3.25 -2.57 12.85
C ALA A 64 2.27 -3.68 12.45
N LYS A 65 1.23 -3.85 13.26
CA LYS A 65 0.14 -4.78 13.02
C LYS A 65 -1.19 -4.08 13.29
N GLY A 66 -2.02 -3.99 12.26
CA GLY A 66 -3.37 -3.46 12.35
C GLY A 66 -4.40 -4.58 12.48
N GLY A 67 -5.68 -4.19 12.38
CA GLY A 67 -6.82 -5.12 12.47
C GLY A 67 -6.75 -6.29 11.48
N SER A 68 -6.31 -6.07 10.24
CA SER A 68 -6.25 -7.12 9.20
C SER A 68 -4.89 -7.26 8.52
N LYS A 69 -3.96 -6.32 8.76
CA LYS A 69 -2.70 -6.20 8.02
C LYS A 69 -1.47 -6.25 8.90
N ALA A 70 -0.45 -6.97 8.44
CA ALA A 70 0.89 -6.90 8.96
C ALA A 70 1.72 -5.98 8.06
N THR A 71 2.52 -5.11 8.66
CA THR A 71 3.35 -4.15 7.94
C THR A 71 4.81 -4.34 8.32
N LEU A 72 5.66 -4.52 7.31
CA LEU A 72 7.10 -4.74 7.46
C LEU A 72 7.86 -3.64 6.72
N THR A 73 9.09 -3.36 7.14
CA THR A 73 9.97 -2.51 6.35
C THR A 73 10.51 -3.32 5.19
N ILE A 74 10.63 -2.70 4.03
CA ILE A 74 11.38 -3.26 2.92
C ILE A 74 12.36 -2.23 2.36
N ASP A 75 13.61 -2.64 2.21
CA ASP A 75 14.70 -1.84 1.66
C ASP A 75 15.01 -2.35 0.24
N GLY A 76 14.55 -1.60 -0.76
CA GLY A 76 14.81 -1.86 -2.18
C GLY A 76 15.90 -0.94 -2.74
N HIS A 77 16.26 -1.14 -4.01
CA HIS A 77 17.33 -0.38 -4.68
C HIS A 77 17.08 1.14 -4.72
N GLU A 78 15.82 1.59 -4.76
CA GLU A 78 15.49 3.00 -4.98
C GLU A 78 15.06 3.74 -3.71
N GLN A 79 14.42 3.06 -2.75
CA GLN A 79 14.00 3.69 -1.49
C GLN A 79 13.58 2.66 -0.43
N ARG A 80 13.59 3.12 0.83
CA ARG A 80 12.96 2.44 1.97
C ARG A 80 11.44 2.59 1.88
N ALA A 81 10.75 1.46 1.88
CA ALA A 81 9.31 1.37 1.75
C ALA A 81 8.70 0.54 2.90
N VAL A 82 7.37 0.42 2.87
CA VAL A 82 6.64 -0.52 3.73
C VAL A 82 5.97 -1.56 2.85
N ALA A 83 6.06 -2.83 3.27
CA ALA A 83 5.37 -3.95 2.65
C ALA A 83 4.21 -4.38 3.54
N LYS A 84 3.00 -4.44 2.97
CA LYS A 84 1.79 -4.87 3.66
C LYS A 84 1.29 -6.20 3.12
N ARG A 85 0.83 -7.06 4.02
CA ARG A 85 0.04 -8.25 3.69
C ARG A 85 -1.21 -8.33 4.55
N ILE A 86 -2.26 -8.92 4.02
CA ILE A 86 -3.41 -9.31 4.84
C ILE A 86 -3.01 -10.59 5.60
N TYR A 87 -3.37 -10.69 6.87
CA TYR A 87 -3.18 -11.92 7.65
C TYR A 87 -4.47 -12.43 8.29
N ARG A 88 -5.55 -11.63 8.28
CA ARG A 88 -6.89 -12.01 8.71
C ARG A 88 -7.95 -11.08 8.13
N THR A 89 -9.20 -11.56 8.07
CA THR A 89 -10.36 -10.83 7.55
C THR A 89 -11.46 -10.65 8.60
N SER A 90 -11.45 -11.43 9.67
CA SER A 90 -12.39 -11.33 10.78
C SER A 90 -11.66 -11.22 12.13
N ASP A 91 -12.35 -10.70 13.15
CA ASP A 91 -11.79 -10.67 14.51
C ASP A 91 -11.76 -12.04 15.18
N ASP A 92 -12.55 -13.00 14.69
CA ASP A 92 -12.57 -14.39 15.15
C ASP A 92 -11.38 -15.21 14.60
N ASP A 93 -10.67 -14.68 13.61
CA ASP A 93 -9.47 -15.31 13.06
C ASP A 93 -8.33 -15.25 14.09
N SER A 94 -7.53 -16.33 14.14
CA SER A 94 -6.36 -16.45 15.02
C SER A 94 -5.48 -15.19 15.00
N LEU A 95 -5.06 -14.74 16.18
CA LEU A 95 -4.08 -13.64 16.30
C LEU A 95 -2.69 -14.02 15.77
N SER A 96 -2.44 -15.30 15.49
CA SER A 96 -1.18 -15.77 14.94
C SER A 96 -1.05 -15.37 13.46
N LEU A 97 0.18 -15.09 13.00
CA LEU A 97 0.48 -14.80 11.60
C LEU A 97 0.42 -16.05 10.70
N SER A 98 -0.02 -17.20 11.23
CA SER A 98 -0.40 -18.35 10.41
C SER A 98 -1.40 -17.85 9.39
N ASN A 99 -1.12 -18.02 8.09
CA ASN A 99 -1.98 -17.55 7.01
C ASN A 99 -3.39 -18.16 7.16
N THR A 100 -4.30 -17.47 7.85
CA THR A 100 -5.71 -17.88 7.94
C THR A 100 -6.43 -17.63 6.62
N ILE A 101 -5.86 -16.77 5.77
CA ILE A 101 -6.35 -16.46 4.43
C ILE A 101 -5.47 -17.13 3.37
N SER A 102 -6.09 -17.46 2.23
CA SER A 102 -5.35 -18.01 1.09
C SER A 102 -4.47 -16.95 0.40
N LEU A 103 -3.44 -17.39 -0.34
CA LEU A 103 -2.61 -16.49 -1.15
C LEU A 103 -3.44 -15.70 -2.19
N THR A 104 -4.42 -16.37 -2.80
CA THR A 104 -5.36 -15.78 -3.76
C THR A 104 -6.22 -14.70 -3.12
N GLU A 105 -6.75 -14.96 -1.92
CA GLU A 105 -7.57 -14.01 -1.17
C GLU A 105 -6.75 -12.79 -0.71
N ASN A 106 -5.56 -13.02 -0.14
CA ASN A 106 -4.62 -11.94 0.19
C ASN A 106 -4.37 -11.05 -1.04
N ARG A 107 -4.09 -11.66 -2.20
CA ARG A 107 -3.86 -10.92 -3.44
C ARG A 107 -5.09 -10.09 -3.83
N ALA A 108 -6.27 -10.70 -3.91
CA ALA A 108 -7.50 -10.00 -4.32
C ALA A 108 -7.82 -8.79 -3.41
N LEU A 109 -7.60 -8.92 -2.09
CA LEU A 109 -7.82 -7.84 -1.13
C LEU A 109 -6.82 -6.69 -1.29
N LEU A 110 -5.55 -7.00 -1.56
CA LEU A 110 -4.53 -5.97 -1.83
C LEU A 110 -4.72 -5.32 -3.21
N GLU A 111 -5.17 -6.09 -4.20
CA GLU A 111 -5.58 -5.58 -5.52
C GLU A 111 -6.68 -4.52 -5.37
N ALA A 112 -7.72 -4.82 -4.58
CA ALA A 112 -8.80 -3.88 -4.29
C ALA A 112 -8.28 -2.59 -3.58
N GLU A 113 -7.34 -2.71 -2.64
CA GLU A 113 -6.73 -1.53 -2.00
C GLU A 113 -5.90 -0.66 -2.96
N CYS A 114 -5.09 -1.28 -3.83
CA CYS A 114 -4.37 -0.55 -4.85
C CYS A 114 -5.31 0.15 -5.84
N VAL A 115 -6.42 -0.49 -6.22
CA VAL A 115 -7.47 0.12 -7.05
C VAL A 115 -8.05 1.35 -6.35
N ARG A 116 -8.41 1.26 -5.06
CA ARG A 116 -8.94 2.40 -4.30
C ARG A 116 -7.96 3.57 -4.24
N LEU A 117 -6.66 3.29 -4.07
CA LEU A 117 -5.61 4.33 -4.11
C LEU A 117 -5.46 4.96 -5.51
N ALA A 118 -5.55 4.16 -6.57
CA ALA A 118 -5.52 4.66 -7.95
C ALA A 118 -6.76 5.54 -8.26
N LEU A 119 -7.95 5.11 -7.83
CA LEU A 119 -9.18 5.92 -7.89
C LEU A 119 -9.05 7.23 -7.12
N GLY A 120 -8.55 7.17 -5.88
CA GLY A 120 -8.25 8.33 -5.05
C GLY A 120 -7.42 9.38 -5.81
N ARG A 121 -6.28 8.96 -6.39
CA ARG A 121 -5.42 9.84 -7.19
C ARG A 121 -6.15 10.44 -8.38
N LYS A 122 -6.89 9.63 -9.13
CA LYS A 122 -7.61 10.07 -10.32
C LYS A 122 -8.66 11.13 -9.99
N PHE A 123 -9.58 10.79 -9.08
CA PHE A 123 -10.63 11.71 -8.68
C PHE A 123 -10.09 12.97 -8.02
N LEU A 124 -8.99 12.88 -7.26
CA LEU A 124 -8.37 14.07 -6.68
C LEU A 124 -7.84 15.00 -7.77
N GLY A 125 -7.26 14.45 -8.84
CA GLY A 125 -6.85 15.23 -10.01
C GLY A 125 -8.03 15.95 -10.68
N GLU A 126 -9.12 15.23 -10.93
CA GLU A 126 -10.36 15.77 -11.52
C GLU A 126 -10.98 16.87 -10.63
N TYR A 127 -11.09 16.61 -9.33
CA TYR A 127 -11.57 17.56 -8.33
C TYR A 127 -10.71 18.83 -8.30
N MET A 128 -9.39 18.69 -8.28
CA MET A 128 -8.46 19.84 -8.26
C MET A 128 -8.54 20.67 -9.54
N GLY A 129 -8.80 20.02 -10.68
CA GLY A 129 -9.11 20.72 -11.94
C GLY A 129 -10.42 21.50 -11.85
N TYR A 130 -11.49 20.85 -11.39
CA TYR A 130 -12.81 21.45 -11.24
C TYR A 130 -12.82 22.66 -10.30
N VAL A 131 -12.24 22.56 -9.10
CA VAL A 131 -12.23 23.68 -8.14
C VAL A 131 -11.37 24.85 -8.61
N LYS A 132 -10.31 24.57 -9.39
CA LYS A 132 -9.49 25.62 -10.00
C LYS A 132 -10.28 26.40 -11.05
N GLU A 133 -11.05 25.71 -11.90
CA GLU A 133 -11.94 26.35 -12.88
C GLU A 133 -13.03 27.19 -12.22
N MET A 134 -13.53 26.73 -11.07
CA MET A 134 -14.55 27.43 -10.29
C MET A 134 -13.98 28.52 -9.36
N GLU A 135 -12.66 28.74 -9.37
CA GLU A 135 -11.96 29.69 -8.49
C GLU A 135 -12.26 29.50 -6.99
N VAL A 136 -12.50 28.25 -6.58
CA VAL A 136 -12.79 27.91 -5.18
C VAL A 136 -11.48 27.72 -4.41
N ALA A 137 -11.36 28.39 -3.26
CA ALA A 137 -10.22 28.22 -2.38
C ALA A 137 -10.17 26.80 -1.80
N VAL A 138 -9.04 26.11 -2.01
CA VAL A 138 -8.77 24.76 -1.51
C VAL A 138 -7.36 24.62 -0.98
N PHE A 139 -7.12 23.58 -0.18
CA PHE A 139 -5.80 23.17 0.23
C PHE A 139 -5.08 22.43 -0.92
N ASN A 140 -4.23 23.14 -1.66
CA ASN A 140 -3.60 22.65 -2.88
C ASN A 140 -2.52 21.56 -2.69
N ASN A 141 -1.92 21.49 -1.50
CA ASN A 141 -0.81 20.57 -1.20
C ASN A 141 -1.34 19.22 -0.69
N LEU A 142 -2.28 18.64 -1.42
CA LEU A 142 -2.92 17.37 -1.12
C LEU A 142 -2.61 16.36 -2.22
N GLU A 143 -2.17 15.17 -1.86
CA GLU A 143 -1.96 14.07 -2.81
C GLU A 143 -2.32 12.73 -2.18
N PHE A 144 -2.57 11.72 -3.01
CA PHE A 144 -2.66 10.33 -2.54
C PHE A 144 -1.30 9.65 -2.65
N THR A 145 -1.00 8.79 -1.69
CA THR A 145 0.18 7.94 -1.75
C THR A 145 0.15 7.05 -3.00
N SER A 146 1.33 6.79 -3.55
CA SER A 146 1.49 5.80 -4.61
C SER A 146 1.81 4.45 -4.00
N ALA A 147 1.16 3.41 -4.51
CA ALA A 147 1.41 2.03 -4.13
C ALA A 147 1.42 1.12 -5.36
N TYR A 148 2.11 0.00 -5.25
CA TYR A 148 2.13 -1.06 -6.25
C TYR A 148 2.11 -2.42 -5.56
N LEU A 149 1.74 -3.46 -6.32
CA LEU A 149 1.80 -4.81 -5.81
C LEU A 149 3.13 -5.45 -6.16
N ALA A 150 3.63 -6.30 -5.28
CA ALA A 150 4.79 -7.11 -5.57
C ALA A 150 4.62 -8.53 -5.01
N THR A 151 4.75 -9.54 -5.87
CA THR A 151 4.63 -10.94 -5.47
C THR A 151 6.00 -11.54 -5.27
N GLU A 152 6.27 -12.08 -4.09
CA GLU A 152 7.50 -12.80 -3.80
C GLU A 152 7.57 -14.10 -4.61
N LYS A 153 8.71 -14.37 -5.27
CA LYS A 153 8.86 -15.51 -6.18
C LYS A 153 10.16 -16.26 -5.93
N ALA A 154 10.13 -17.56 -6.23
CA ALA A 154 11.30 -18.41 -6.30
C ALA A 154 12.13 -18.14 -7.57
N VAL A 155 12.86 -17.02 -7.62
CA VAL A 155 13.63 -16.63 -8.81
C VAL A 155 15.04 -16.22 -8.42
N GLN A 156 16.02 -16.62 -9.24
CA GLN A 156 17.44 -16.29 -9.14
C GLN A 156 18.07 -16.63 -7.78
N PHE A 157 18.01 -15.69 -6.82
CA PHE A 157 18.74 -15.70 -5.56
C PHE A 157 17.89 -16.18 -4.37
N THR A 158 16.59 -16.33 -4.57
CA THR A 158 15.64 -16.75 -3.53
C THR A 158 14.94 -18.01 -3.98
N SER A 159 15.30 -19.16 -3.40
CA SER A 159 14.66 -20.46 -3.68
C SER A 159 13.60 -20.84 -2.65
N THR A 160 13.61 -20.18 -1.48
CA THR A 160 12.68 -20.39 -0.38
C THR A 160 11.97 -19.08 -0.03
N PRO A 161 10.73 -19.14 0.49
CA PRO A 161 10.08 -17.95 1.00
C PRO A 161 10.87 -17.30 2.13
N SER A 162 10.79 -15.98 2.23
CA SER A 162 11.32 -15.20 3.34
C SER A 162 10.62 -15.53 4.64
N THR A 163 11.29 -15.33 5.77
CA THR A 163 10.67 -15.44 7.11
C THR A 163 9.45 -14.51 7.22
N ALA A 164 9.54 -13.31 6.64
CA ALA A 164 8.46 -12.33 6.57
C ALA A 164 7.16 -12.88 5.97
N SER A 165 7.28 -13.75 4.96
CA SER A 165 6.14 -14.35 4.28
C SER A 165 5.36 -15.34 5.16
N ALA A 166 6.04 -15.94 6.14
CA ALA A 166 5.54 -17.06 6.94
C ALA A 166 4.98 -18.21 6.07
N LEU A 167 5.54 -18.43 4.88
CA LEU A 167 5.24 -19.56 4.03
C LEU A 167 6.29 -20.66 4.22
N ASP A 168 5.84 -21.91 4.31
CA ASP A 168 6.75 -23.06 4.33
C ASP A 168 7.39 -23.30 2.96
N SER A 169 6.65 -23.02 1.87
CA SER A 169 7.10 -23.14 0.49
C SER A 169 6.28 -22.25 -0.43
N PHE A 170 6.78 -22.01 -1.64
CA PHE A 170 6.00 -21.37 -2.71
C PHE A 170 5.06 -22.41 -3.35
N ASP A 171 3.82 -22.01 -3.63
CA ASP A 171 2.82 -22.87 -4.28
C ASP A 171 2.94 -22.74 -5.81
N GLY A 172 3.98 -23.36 -6.38
CA GLY A 172 4.26 -23.30 -7.82
C GLY A 172 4.61 -21.89 -8.28
N GLU A 173 3.78 -21.32 -9.19
CA GLU A 173 3.93 -19.93 -9.60
C GLU A 173 3.31 -18.94 -8.61
N ASN A 174 2.56 -19.39 -7.60
CA ASN A 174 1.93 -18.52 -6.63
C ASN A 174 2.87 -18.24 -5.45
N GLY A 175 3.10 -16.97 -5.18
CA GLY A 175 3.81 -16.51 -3.99
C GLY A 175 3.01 -15.47 -3.23
N LEU A 176 3.55 -15.05 -2.08
CA LEU A 176 2.89 -14.04 -1.26
C LEU A 176 2.93 -12.69 -1.97
N THR A 177 1.76 -12.06 -2.11
CA THR A 177 1.65 -10.72 -2.67
C THR A 177 1.67 -9.68 -1.55
N TRP A 178 2.46 -8.64 -1.77
CA TRP A 178 2.65 -7.51 -0.89
C TRP A 178 2.09 -6.25 -1.57
N LEU A 179 1.54 -5.33 -0.79
CA LEU A 179 1.32 -3.94 -1.22
C LEU A 179 2.47 -3.09 -0.72
N LEU A 180 3.20 -2.46 -1.64
CA LEU A 180 4.37 -1.63 -1.36
C LEU A 180 4.01 -0.16 -1.55
N GLU A 181 4.36 0.64 -0.56
CA GLU A 181 4.22 2.11 -0.59
C GLU A 181 5.39 2.76 0.16
N SER A 182 5.64 4.05 -0.10
CA SER A 182 6.69 4.79 0.60
C SER A 182 6.46 4.77 2.11
N LYS A 183 7.54 4.65 2.90
CA LYS A 183 7.45 4.79 4.36
C LYS A 183 7.11 6.24 4.71
N ARG A 184 6.16 6.41 5.63
CA ARG A 184 5.63 7.73 6.03
C ARG A 184 5.91 8.02 7.51
N ALA A 185 5.71 9.27 7.91
CA ALA A 185 5.70 9.64 9.33
C ALA A 185 4.55 8.92 10.06
N ALA A 186 4.74 8.66 11.36
CA ALA A 186 3.75 7.97 12.18
C ALA A 186 2.54 8.84 12.55
N VAL A 187 2.61 10.15 12.32
CA VAL A 187 1.52 11.09 12.61
C VAL A 187 0.40 10.86 11.60
N VAL A 188 -0.82 10.65 12.10
CA VAL A 188 -2.02 10.44 11.28
C VAL A 188 -3.04 11.53 11.59
N ILE A 189 -3.57 12.13 10.53
CA ILE A 189 -4.70 13.05 10.55
C ILE A 189 -5.89 12.30 9.96
N GLN A 190 -6.92 12.05 10.75
CA GLN A 190 -8.14 11.42 10.28
C GLN A 190 -9.17 12.49 9.90
N PHE A 191 -9.61 12.49 8.64
CA PHE A 191 -10.58 13.46 8.12
C PHE A 191 -12.00 12.91 8.14
N THR A 192 -12.19 11.68 7.67
CA THR A 192 -13.46 10.95 7.78
C THR A 192 -13.24 9.59 8.45
N SER A 193 -14.32 8.92 8.83
CA SER A 193 -14.26 7.53 9.29
C SER A 193 -15.04 6.62 8.35
N THR A 194 -15.12 5.34 8.69
CA THR A 194 -15.91 4.36 7.95
C THR A 194 -17.41 4.69 7.93
N PHE A 195 -17.97 5.19 9.03
CA PHE A 195 -19.42 5.41 9.19
C PHE A 195 -19.79 6.85 9.58
N ASP A 196 -18.84 7.76 9.44
CA ASP A 196 -19.06 9.19 9.67
C ASP A 196 -18.26 9.96 8.64
N HIS A 197 -18.97 10.42 7.61
CA HIS A 197 -18.42 11.21 6.52
C HIS A 197 -18.43 12.70 6.84
N LYS A 198 -18.66 13.14 8.08
CA LYS A 198 -18.63 14.56 8.41
C LYS A 198 -17.19 15.04 8.59
N ALA A 199 -16.95 16.30 8.24
CA ALA A 199 -15.68 16.95 8.52
C ALA A 199 -15.43 17.00 10.03
N ARG A 200 -14.29 16.46 10.46
CA ARG A 200 -13.87 16.47 11.88
C ARG A 200 -13.27 17.79 12.36
N SER A 201 -12.93 18.67 11.42
CA SER A 201 -12.35 19.99 11.66
C SER A 201 -12.88 20.97 10.62
N SER A 202 -12.81 22.26 10.93
CA SER A 202 -13.22 23.36 10.06
C SER A 202 -12.03 24.07 9.39
N ASP A 203 -10.81 23.54 9.52
CA ASP A 203 -9.66 24.05 8.78
C ASP A 203 -9.76 23.76 7.27
N LEU A 204 -9.02 24.51 6.46
CA LEU A 204 -9.11 24.45 5.00
C LEU A 204 -8.75 23.07 4.45
N ALA A 205 -7.83 22.33 5.08
CA ALA A 205 -7.45 20.99 4.62
C ALA A 205 -8.59 19.99 4.89
N ALA A 206 -9.18 20.02 6.08
CA ALA A 206 -10.33 19.19 6.42
C ALA A 206 -11.54 19.48 5.53
N LEU A 207 -11.85 20.76 5.29
CA LEU A 207 -12.92 21.16 4.38
C LEU A 207 -12.64 20.72 2.93
N THR A 208 -11.38 20.79 2.48
CA THR A 208 -10.97 20.34 1.13
C THR A 208 -11.12 18.83 0.96
N VAL A 209 -10.70 18.04 1.95
CA VAL A 209 -10.84 16.56 1.91
C VAL A 209 -12.33 16.18 1.94
N GLN A 210 -13.13 16.90 2.72
CA GLN A 210 -14.57 16.69 2.78
C GLN A 210 -15.28 17.00 1.45
N SER A 211 -14.98 18.16 0.86
CA SER A 211 -15.57 18.53 -0.44
C SER A 211 -15.10 17.62 -1.56
N PHE A 212 -13.86 17.11 -1.49
CA PHE A 212 -13.38 16.06 -2.37
C PHE A 212 -14.20 14.77 -2.24
N ALA A 213 -14.45 14.27 -1.02
CA ALA A 213 -15.27 13.08 -0.81
C ALA A 213 -16.69 13.25 -1.38
N HIS A 214 -17.29 14.44 -1.18
CA HIS A 214 -18.59 14.78 -1.74
C HIS A 214 -18.56 14.90 -3.28
N TYR A 215 -17.48 15.44 -3.85
CA TYR A 215 -17.27 15.49 -5.30
C TYR A 215 -17.26 14.07 -5.89
N VAL A 216 -16.55 13.11 -5.28
CA VAL A 216 -16.55 11.71 -5.76
C VAL A 216 -17.96 11.13 -5.78
N PHE A 217 -18.73 11.36 -4.71
CA PHE A 217 -20.12 10.91 -4.66
C PHE A 217 -20.95 11.51 -5.80
N GLY A 218 -20.82 12.81 -6.05
CA GLY A 218 -21.50 13.49 -7.17
C GLY A 218 -21.04 12.97 -8.54
N ALA A 219 -19.73 12.89 -8.77
CA ALA A 219 -19.13 12.47 -10.04
C ALA A 219 -19.47 11.03 -10.41
N THR A 220 -19.71 10.17 -9.42
CA THR A 220 -20.08 8.76 -9.61
C THR A 220 -21.60 8.54 -9.57
N ASN A 221 -22.42 9.60 -9.66
CA ASN A 221 -23.89 9.54 -9.56
C ASN A 221 -24.37 8.80 -8.31
N GLY A 222 -23.66 8.98 -7.20
CA GLY A 222 -23.97 8.37 -5.92
C GLY A 222 -23.66 6.88 -5.81
N THR A 223 -22.81 6.34 -6.70
CA THR A 223 -22.46 4.91 -6.68
C THR A 223 -21.23 4.59 -5.83
N VAL A 224 -20.39 5.60 -5.55
CA VAL A 224 -19.17 5.47 -4.75
C VAL A 224 -19.07 6.59 -3.72
N VAL A 225 -18.73 6.24 -2.47
CA VAL A 225 -18.28 7.19 -1.45
C VAL A 225 -16.85 6.84 -1.04
N MET A 226 -15.97 7.83 -0.95
CA MET A 226 -14.66 7.64 -0.30
C MET A 226 -14.79 7.89 1.20
N ALA A 227 -14.41 6.88 1.97
CA ALA A 227 -14.51 6.84 3.42
C ALA A 227 -13.14 6.59 4.06
N ASP A 228 -13.06 6.78 5.36
CA ASP A 228 -11.82 6.67 6.16
C ASP A 228 -10.64 7.41 5.52
N LEU A 229 -10.92 8.62 5.01
CA LEU A 229 -9.88 9.48 4.45
C LEU A 229 -9.00 9.95 5.60
N GLN A 230 -7.75 9.52 5.53
CA GLN A 230 -6.71 9.90 6.48
C GLN A 230 -5.43 10.23 5.74
N GLY A 231 -4.62 11.08 6.35
CA GLY A 231 -3.37 11.51 5.77
C GLY A 231 -2.30 11.74 6.82
N THR A 232 -1.12 12.10 6.35
CA THR A 232 0.01 12.45 7.18
C THR A 232 0.69 13.69 6.61
N PRO A 233 1.20 14.60 7.45
CA PRO A 233 2.03 15.70 6.99
C PRO A 233 3.25 15.17 6.23
N ALA A 234 3.44 15.62 5.00
CA ALA A 234 4.57 15.25 4.17
C ALA A 234 4.85 16.32 3.10
N PRO A 235 6.08 16.39 2.55
CA PRO A 235 6.36 17.26 1.43
C PRO A 235 5.53 16.86 0.20
N VAL A 236 4.67 17.77 -0.27
CA VAL A 236 3.91 17.62 -1.52
C VAL A 236 4.39 18.72 -2.46
N ARG A 237 4.96 18.31 -3.60
CA ARG A 237 5.51 19.24 -4.60
C ARG A 237 6.53 20.24 -4.02
N GLY A 238 7.33 19.79 -3.05
CA GLY A 238 8.37 20.59 -2.40
C GLY A 238 7.88 21.57 -1.33
N SER A 239 6.60 21.51 -0.94
CA SER A 239 6.02 22.33 0.12
C SER A 239 5.36 21.46 1.20
N ASP A 240 5.10 22.03 2.38
CA ASP A 240 4.32 21.35 3.42
C ASP A 240 2.93 20.99 2.90
N GLY A 241 2.58 19.72 3.01
CA GLY A 241 1.36 19.16 2.46
C GLY A 241 0.85 17.96 3.24
N ILE A 242 -0.14 17.28 2.67
CA ILE A 242 -0.78 16.10 3.23
C ILE A 242 -0.82 15.01 2.17
N VAL A 243 -0.28 13.85 2.53
CA VAL A 243 -0.39 12.63 1.72
C VAL A 243 -1.50 11.77 2.31
N LEU A 244 -2.57 11.57 1.56
CA LEU A 244 -3.67 10.68 1.87
C LEU A 244 -3.28 9.22 1.61
N PHE A 245 -3.72 8.32 2.48
CA PHE A 245 -3.42 6.89 2.36
C PHE A 245 -4.53 6.05 3.02
N TYR A 246 -4.53 4.75 2.73
CA TYR A 246 -5.45 3.78 3.36
C TYR A 246 -6.93 4.16 3.22
N VAL A 247 -7.30 4.69 2.05
CA VAL A 247 -8.69 5.05 1.75
C VAL A 247 -9.57 3.81 1.66
N MET A 248 -10.77 3.92 2.23
CA MET A 248 -11.84 2.98 2.01
C MET A 248 -12.84 3.55 1.01
N THR A 249 -13.60 2.66 0.38
CA THR A 249 -14.72 3.06 -0.48
C THR A 249 -15.94 2.25 -0.10
N HIS A 250 -17.09 2.89 -0.18
CA HIS A 250 -18.38 2.21 -0.19
C HIS A 250 -18.93 2.24 -1.59
N THR A 251 -19.33 1.08 -2.09
CA THR A 251 -19.93 0.94 -3.41
C THR A 251 -21.33 0.36 -3.28
N GLN A 252 -22.23 0.59 -4.24
CA GLN A 252 -23.58 0.01 -4.14
C GLN A 252 -23.58 -1.52 -4.05
N SER A 253 -22.57 -2.18 -4.66
CA SER A 253 -22.43 -3.63 -4.67
C SER A 253 -21.69 -4.20 -3.45
N GLY A 254 -21.03 -3.38 -2.63
CA GLY A 254 -20.13 -3.86 -1.57
C GLY A 254 -18.83 -4.49 -2.11
N GLY A 255 -18.48 -4.20 -3.37
CA GLY A 255 -17.45 -4.94 -4.11
C GLY A 255 -16.04 -4.35 -4.06
N SER A 256 -15.80 -3.25 -3.33
CA SER A 256 -14.49 -2.55 -3.36
C SER A 256 -13.44 -3.10 -2.38
N GLY A 257 -13.69 -4.29 -1.82
CA GLY A 257 -12.78 -5.01 -0.94
C GLY A 257 -13.08 -4.83 0.54
N LEU A 258 -12.10 -5.16 1.39
CA LEU A 258 -12.27 -5.15 2.84
C LEU A 258 -12.67 -3.74 3.34
N GLY A 259 -13.74 -3.70 4.14
CA GLY A 259 -14.31 -2.47 4.71
C GLY A 259 -15.38 -1.81 3.84
N ASP A 260 -15.79 -2.40 2.71
CA ASP A 260 -16.92 -1.92 1.92
C ASP A 260 -18.25 -2.37 2.54
N PHE A 261 -18.93 -1.45 3.23
CA PHE A 261 -20.25 -1.68 3.83
C PHE A 261 -21.42 -1.42 2.87
N GLY A 262 -21.16 -1.35 1.57
CA GLY A 262 -22.22 -1.26 0.59
C GLY A 262 -23.05 0.02 0.70
N MET A 263 -24.35 -0.11 0.46
CA MET A 263 -25.32 0.97 0.65
C MET A 263 -25.45 1.46 2.09
N GLU A 264 -25.10 0.65 3.09
CA GLU A 264 -25.12 1.09 4.49
C GLU A 264 -24.04 2.14 4.72
N GLY A 265 -22.81 1.88 4.27
CA GLY A 265 -21.71 2.83 4.33
C GLY A 265 -21.96 4.11 3.52
N ILE A 266 -22.74 4.05 2.43
CA ILE A 266 -23.07 5.24 1.62
C ILE A 266 -24.08 6.17 2.32
N ARG A 267 -24.99 5.63 3.11
CA ARG A 267 -26.13 6.39 3.67
C ARG A 267 -25.83 7.13 4.97
N LEU A 268 -24.76 6.73 5.66
CA LEU A 268 -24.35 7.24 6.98
C LEU A 268 -23.47 8.48 6.83
#